data_AF-A0A8I0AA76-F1
#
_entry.id   AF-A0A8I0AA76-F1
#
_cell.length_a   1.000
_cell.length_b   1.000
_cell.length_c   1.000
_cell.angle_alpha   90.00
_cell.angle_beta   90.00
_cell.angle_gamma   90.00
#
_symmetry.space_group_name_H-M   'P 1'
#
loop_
_entity.id
_entity.type
_entity.pdbx_description
1 polymer ?
#
loop_
_entity_poly.entity_id
_entity_poly.type
_entity_poly.pdbx_seq_one_letter_code
_entity_poly.pdbx_strand_id
1 'polypeptide(L)'
;MKKKVLALVLAAAMASSMATSVSVFAEAATATVADLPAEAQFEPNADYDEYTVVEYTIEDIQADLVCTVSTNKDHTEFYLECNFYGDDQMTKTTYDGKEYTVEEDKTGFMKGDTSAILDKALEQNIWVPIGDAAASDDAKADDKKEIKGVTEDQLPAEPMFEANKDYDKWTVVEYTIEDIQADLVCTVSAKEDNSEFYLECNFYGDDQMTKTTYDGKEYTVEEDKTGFMKGDTPAILDKAIEQDLWVYFDNGADDADAADAEATDGAAATAADLPAEAQFEPNKDYDEYTVVEYTIEDIQADLVCTVSTNKDHTEFYLECNFYGDDQMTKTTYDGKEYTVEEDKTGFMKGDTPAILDKAIEQNIWVTIEK
;
A
#
# COMPACT_ATOMS: atom_id res chain seq x y z
N MET A 1 -41.13 -85.04 17.05
CA MET A 1 -40.30 -85.99 17.81
C MET A 1 -38.97 -86.11 17.05
N LYS A 2 -37.76 -85.73 17.49
CA LYS A 2 -37.16 -85.60 18.82
C LYS A 2 -35.92 -84.66 18.75
N LYS A 3 -35.76 -83.82 19.78
CA LYS A 3 -34.53 -83.33 20.46
C LYS A 3 -33.58 -82.42 19.66
N LYS A 4 -33.45 -81.10 19.92
CA LYS A 4 -32.91 -80.38 21.10
C LYS A 4 -31.55 -80.91 21.60
N VAL A 5 -30.47 -80.15 21.40
CA VAL A 5 -29.51 -79.74 22.45
C VAL A 5 -29.01 -78.32 22.14
N LEU A 6 -29.01 -77.50 23.19
CA LEU A 6 -28.63 -76.10 23.34
C LEU A 6 -27.61 -76.09 24.51
N ALA A 7 -26.49 -75.36 24.41
CA ALA A 7 -25.63 -74.80 25.49
C ALA A 7 -24.30 -74.36 24.84
N LEU A 8 -23.91 -73.09 24.70
CA LEU A 8 -23.78 -71.93 25.61
C LEU A 8 -22.65 -72.08 26.67
N VAL A 9 -21.79 -71.04 26.71
CA VAL A 9 -20.97 -70.50 27.83
C VAL A 9 -19.42 -70.57 27.69
N LEU A 10 -18.86 -69.46 27.15
CA LEU A 10 -17.96 -68.47 27.80
C LEU A 10 -16.55 -68.87 28.34
N ALA A 11 -15.49 -68.32 27.72
CA ALA A 11 -14.53 -67.33 28.28
C ALA A 11 -13.02 -67.55 27.97
N ALA A 12 -12.43 -66.50 27.36
CA ALA A 12 -11.07 -65.95 27.51
C ALA A 12 -9.82 -66.67 26.94
N ALA A 13 -9.25 -66.12 25.85
CA ALA A 13 -7.83 -65.72 25.75
C ALA A 13 -7.57 -64.87 24.49
N MET A 14 -6.68 -63.89 24.64
CA MET A 14 -6.30 -62.81 23.71
C MET A 14 -5.63 -63.29 22.41
N ALA A 15 -5.85 -62.57 21.31
CA ALA A 15 -4.82 -62.13 20.36
C ALA A 15 -5.47 -61.30 19.23
N SER A 16 -5.66 -60.02 19.51
CA SER A 16 -5.69 -58.97 18.52
C SER A 16 -4.33 -58.89 17.80
N SER A 17 -4.32 -59.07 16.48
CA SER A 17 -3.29 -58.55 15.56
C SER A 17 -3.87 -58.67 14.15
N MET A 18 -4.60 -57.67 13.65
CA MET A 18 -4.02 -56.50 12.97
C MET A 18 -2.75 -56.86 12.19
N ALA A 19 -2.91 -57.09 10.89
CA ALA A 19 -1.86 -56.95 9.89
C ALA A 19 -2.46 -56.16 8.72
N THR A 20 -2.60 -54.87 8.99
CA THR A 20 -2.46 -53.73 8.08
C THR A 20 -2.46 -54.05 6.59
N SER A 21 -3.57 -53.68 5.94
CA SER A 21 -3.54 -53.11 4.61
C SER A 21 -2.43 -52.06 4.55
N VAL A 22 -1.43 -52.26 3.70
CA VAL A 22 -0.59 -51.15 3.24
C VAL A 22 -1.46 -50.36 2.26
N SER A 23 -2.37 -49.57 2.81
CA SER A 23 -2.96 -48.45 2.11
C SER A 23 -1.82 -47.48 1.85
N VAL A 24 -1.31 -47.49 0.61
CA VAL A 24 -0.58 -46.35 0.08
C VAL A 24 -1.64 -45.24 -0.02
N PHE A 25 -1.86 -44.53 1.09
CA PHE A 25 -2.48 -43.22 1.03
C PHE A 25 -1.49 -42.37 0.25
N ALA A 26 -1.78 -42.16 -1.03
CA ALA A 26 -1.34 -40.94 -1.67
C ALA A 26 -1.95 -39.84 -0.80
N GLU A 27 -1.11 -39.19 -0.01
CA GLU A 27 -1.43 -37.92 0.61
C GLU A 27 -1.91 -37.03 -0.54
N ALA A 28 -3.20 -36.68 -0.53
CA ALA A 28 -3.71 -35.73 -1.50
C ALA A 28 -2.85 -34.48 -1.34
N ALA A 29 -2.21 -34.04 -2.42
CA ALA A 29 -1.43 -32.81 -2.37
C ALA A 29 -2.39 -31.71 -1.91
N THR A 30 -2.12 -31.15 -0.73
CA THR A 30 -2.86 -30.01 -0.21
C THR A 30 -2.68 -28.87 -1.20
N ALA A 31 -3.79 -28.30 -1.67
CA ALA A 31 -3.72 -27.17 -2.59
C ALA A 31 -3.06 -25.98 -1.87
N THR A 32 -2.25 -25.25 -2.60
CA THR A 32 -1.57 -24.04 -2.15
C THR A 32 -2.16 -22.83 -2.84
N VAL A 33 -1.81 -21.63 -2.38
CA VAL A 33 -2.27 -20.36 -3.00
C VAL A 33 -1.96 -20.33 -4.50
N ALA A 34 -0.83 -20.91 -4.92
CA ALA A 34 -0.43 -20.96 -6.32
C ALA A 34 -1.32 -21.87 -7.20
N ASP A 35 -2.15 -22.73 -6.60
CA ASP A 35 -3.08 -23.60 -7.30
C ASP A 35 -4.46 -22.92 -7.53
N LEU A 36 -4.72 -21.77 -6.92
CA LEU A 36 -5.97 -21.03 -7.08
C LEU A 36 -6.11 -20.48 -8.51
N PRO A 37 -7.34 -20.42 -9.05
CA PRO A 37 -7.58 -19.93 -10.41
C PRO A 37 -7.34 -18.42 -10.56
N ALA A 38 -7.46 -17.67 -9.47
CA ALA A 38 -7.20 -16.23 -9.39
C ALA A 38 -6.75 -15.87 -7.97
N GLU A 39 -6.22 -14.66 -7.80
CA GLU A 39 -5.95 -14.09 -6.48
C GLU A 39 -7.27 -13.76 -5.76
N ALA A 40 -7.30 -13.99 -4.45
CA ALA A 40 -8.48 -13.72 -3.65
C ALA A 40 -8.68 -12.19 -3.55
N GLN A 41 -9.90 -11.72 -3.84
CA GLN A 41 -10.24 -10.28 -3.71
C GLN A 41 -10.50 -9.87 -2.25
N PHE A 42 -10.80 -10.85 -1.40
CA PHE A 42 -11.05 -10.67 0.02
C PHE A 42 -10.21 -11.68 0.80
N GLU A 43 -9.77 -11.29 1.99
CA GLU A 43 -9.13 -12.22 2.92
C GLU A 43 -10.07 -13.39 3.23
N PRO A 44 -9.57 -14.64 3.20
CA PRO A 44 -10.34 -15.80 3.63
C PRO A 44 -10.85 -15.65 5.05
N ASN A 45 -12.12 -15.98 5.28
CA ASN A 45 -12.73 -15.80 6.58
C ASN A 45 -12.11 -16.77 7.60
N ALA A 46 -11.38 -16.22 8.57
CA ALA A 46 -10.62 -16.96 9.57
C ALA A 46 -11.46 -17.87 10.49
N ASP A 47 -12.79 -17.71 10.53
CA ASP A 47 -13.69 -18.60 11.28
C ASP A 47 -13.94 -19.94 10.56
N TYR A 48 -13.45 -20.09 9.33
CA TYR A 48 -13.58 -21.28 8.49
C TYR A 48 -12.25 -22.03 8.37
N ASP A 49 -12.29 -23.24 7.81
CA ASP A 49 -11.14 -24.15 7.79
C ASP A 49 -10.30 -24.07 6.50
N GLU A 50 -10.92 -23.75 5.37
CA GLU A 50 -10.27 -23.70 4.06
C GLU A 50 -10.98 -22.73 3.11
N TYR A 51 -10.27 -22.27 2.07
CA TYR A 51 -10.83 -21.34 1.10
C TYR A 51 -10.45 -21.67 -0.33
N THR A 52 -11.21 -21.07 -1.24
CA THR A 52 -10.93 -21.07 -2.67
C THR A 52 -11.34 -19.75 -3.31
N VAL A 53 -10.98 -19.58 -4.57
CA VAL A 53 -11.36 -18.43 -5.39
C VAL A 53 -12.14 -18.93 -6.60
N VAL A 54 -13.26 -18.29 -6.91
CA VAL A 54 -14.13 -18.66 -8.03
C VAL A 54 -14.29 -17.47 -8.95
N GLU A 55 -13.78 -17.57 -10.17
CA GLU A 55 -14.16 -16.66 -11.25
C GLU A 55 -15.55 -17.09 -11.76
N TYR A 56 -16.54 -16.21 -11.77
CA TYR A 56 -17.92 -16.52 -12.17
C TYR A 56 -18.49 -15.42 -13.07
N THR A 57 -19.28 -15.81 -14.07
CA THR A 57 -19.97 -14.86 -14.95
C THR A 57 -21.46 -14.93 -14.68
N ILE A 58 -22.09 -13.81 -14.33
CA ILE A 58 -23.55 -13.71 -14.26
C ILE A 58 -24.09 -13.62 -15.69
N GLU A 59 -24.67 -14.72 -16.19
CA GLU A 59 -25.08 -14.82 -17.60
C GLU A 59 -26.13 -13.77 -18.01
N ASP A 60 -27.03 -13.39 -17.10
CA ASP A 60 -28.14 -12.47 -17.40
C ASP A 60 -27.67 -11.06 -17.77
N ILE A 61 -26.53 -10.64 -17.22
CA ILE A 61 -25.97 -9.30 -17.39
C ILE A 61 -24.56 -9.31 -17.99
N GLN A 62 -24.01 -10.51 -18.23
CA GLN A 62 -22.65 -10.72 -18.78
C GLN A 62 -21.58 -9.99 -17.95
N ALA A 63 -21.67 -10.11 -16.62
CA ALA A 63 -20.72 -9.50 -15.70
C ALA A 63 -19.87 -10.58 -15.03
N ASP A 64 -18.56 -10.37 -15.00
CA ASP A 64 -17.60 -11.27 -14.38
C ASP A 64 -17.35 -10.86 -12.92
N LEU A 65 -17.19 -11.86 -12.06
CA LEU A 65 -17.00 -11.78 -10.62
C LEU A 65 -15.82 -12.66 -10.24
N VAL A 66 -15.06 -12.25 -9.22
CA VAL A 66 -14.08 -13.10 -8.55
C VAL A 66 -14.51 -13.23 -7.09
N CYS A 67 -14.90 -14.43 -6.67
CA CYS A 67 -15.43 -14.67 -5.34
C CYS A 67 -14.44 -15.43 -4.47
N THR A 68 -14.08 -14.88 -3.32
CA THR A 68 -13.43 -15.65 -2.24
C THR A 68 -14.50 -16.47 -1.53
N VAL A 69 -14.33 -17.79 -1.49
CA VAL A 69 -15.25 -18.71 -0.82
C VAL A 69 -14.49 -19.44 0.29
N SER A 70 -14.91 -19.22 1.54
CA SER A 70 -14.39 -19.92 2.72
C SER A 70 -15.39 -20.98 3.18
N THR A 71 -14.91 -22.14 3.64
CA THR A 71 -15.76 -23.24 4.10
C THR A 71 -15.15 -24.01 5.26
N ASN A 72 -16.00 -24.73 6.00
CA ASN A 72 -15.57 -25.63 7.05
C ASN A 72 -15.09 -26.96 6.42
N LYS A 73 -14.32 -27.77 7.15
CA LYS A 73 -13.76 -29.05 6.66
C LYS A 73 -14.77 -30.02 6.04
N ASP A 74 -16.02 -29.92 6.45
CA ASP A 74 -17.10 -30.80 6.01
C ASP A 74 -17.88 -30.26 4.80
N HIS A 75 -17.56 -29.05 4.32
CA HIS A 75 -18.23 -28.35 3.21
C HIS A 75 -19.74 -28.19 3.42
N THR A 76 -20.13 -27.90 4.67
CA THR A 76 -21.54 -27.72 5.08
C THR A 76 -21.88 -26.27 5.37
N GLU A 77 -20.89 -25.41 5.57
CA GLU A 77 -21.08 -23.98 5.81
C GLU A 77 -20.12 -23.21 4.91
N PHE A 78 -20.61 -22.16 4.28
CA PHE A 78 -19.87 -21.34 3.32
C PHE A 78 -20.03 -19.87 3.63
N TYR A 79 -18.92 -19.15 3.51
CA TYR A 79 -18.85 -17.70 3.48
C TYR A 79 -18.31 -17.29 2.12
N LEU A 80 -19.11 -16.58 1.34
CA LEU A 80 -18.74 -16.09 0.03
C LEU A 80 -18.69 -14.58 0.08
N GLU A 81 -17.59 -14.01 -0.41
CA GLU A 81 -17.41 -12.57 -0.55
C GLU A 81 -16.84 -12.23 -1.94
N CYS A 82 -17.36 -11.18 -2.55
CA CYS A 82 -16.88 -10.67 -3.83
C CYS A 82 -17.28 -9.20 -4.03
N ASN A 83 -16.50 -8.46 -4.82
CA ASN A 83 -16.88 -7.12 -5.21
C ASN A 83 -17.72 -7.18 -6.50
N PHE A 84 -18.81 -6.43 -6.55
CA PHE A 84 -19.67 -6.34 -7.72
C PHE A 84 -20.14 -4.91 -7.94
N TYR A 85 -19.59 -4.25 -8.98
CA TYR A 85 -19.81 -2.83 -9.28
C TYR A 85 -19.53 -1.92 -8.08
N GLY A 86 -18.42 -2.12 -7.38
CA GLY A 86 -18.00 -1.28 -6.25
C GLY A 86 -18.64 -1.69 -4.91
N ASP A 87 -19.71 -2.47 -4.92
CA ASP A 87 -20.36 -2.95 -3.70
C ASP A 87 -19.82 -4.32 -3.28
N ASP A 88 -19.35 -4.41 -2.04
CA ASP A 88 -19.00 -5.68 -1.40
C ASP A 88 -20.25 -6.54 -1.20
N GLN A 89 -20.29 -7.65 -1.93
CA GLN A 89 -21.31 -8.66 -1.80
C GLN A 89 -20.83 -9.74 -0.84
N MET A 90 -21.72 -10.16 0.07
CA MET A 90 -21.40 -11.23 1.00
C MET A 90 -22.61 -12.12 1.23
N THR A 91 -22.37 -13.43 1.29
CA THR A 91 -23.37 -14.40 1.73
C THR A 91 -22.83 -15.39 2.74
N LYS A 92 -23.69 -15.76 3.70
CA LYS A 92 -23.50 -16.94 4.56
C LYS A 92 -24.51 -18.00 4.17
N THR A 93 -24.00 -19.18 3.84
CA THR A 93 -24.81 -20.25 3.26
C THR A 93 -24.53 -21.57 3.94
N THR A 94 -25.58 -22.31 4.30
CA THR A 94 -25.47 -23.69 4.77
C THR A 94 -25.82 -24.67 3.66
N TYR A 95 -25.17 -25.83 3.65
CA TYR A 95 -25.38 -26.90 2.68
C TYR A 95 -25.64 -28.23 3.40
N ASP A 96 -26.78 -28.85 3.09
CA ASP A 96 -27.19 -30.12 3.73
C ASP A 96 -26.78 -31.37 2.95
N GLY A 97 -25.96 -31.20 1.90
CA GLY A 97 -25.61 -32.25 0.93
C GLY A 97 -26.58 -32.38 -0.25
N LYS A 98 -27.61 -31.52 -0.33
CA LYS A 98 -28.56 -31.46 -1.45
C LYS A 98 -28.95 -30.05 -1.85
N GLU A 99 -29.22 -29.18 -0.89
CA GLU A 99 -29.70 -27.82 -1.12
C GLU A 99 -28.89 -26.82 -0.31
N TYR A 100 -28.67 -25.65 -0.90
CA TYR A 100 -28.08 -24.49 -0.25
C TYR A 100 -29.17 -23.63 0.41
N THR A 101 -28.94 -23.21 1.63
CA THR A 101 -29.77 -22.22 2.33
C THR A 101 -28.93 -20.97 2.60
N VAL A 102 -29.20 -19.90 1.87
CA VAL A 102 -28.60 -18.58 2.11
C VAL A 102 -29.26 -17.97 3.34
N GLU A 103 -28.52 -17.92 4.44
CA GLU A 103 -28.97 -17.39 5.73
C GLU A 103 -28.78 -15.87 5.82
N GLU A 104 -27.69 -15.38 5.24
CA GLU A 104 -27.35 -13.97 5.16
C GLU A 104 -26.97 -13.63 3.71
N ASP A 105 -27.54 -12.55 3.20
CA ASP A 105 -27.16 -11.92 1.93
C ASP A 105 -27.15 -10.41 2.18
N LYS A 106 -25.94 -9.84 2.23
CA LYS A 106 -25.70 -8.46 2.67
C LYS A 106 -26.49 -7.44 1.85
N THR A 107 -26.57 -7.66 0.54
CA THR A 107 -27.21 -6.72 -0.40
C THR A 107 -28.55 -7.25 -0.93
N GLY A 108 -28.78 -8.55 -0.81
CA GLY A 108 -29.94 -9.24 -1.42
C GLY A 108 -29.74 -9.56 -2.90
N PHE A 109 -28.55 -9.28 -3.45
CA PHE A 109 -28.25 -9.46 -4.87
C PHE A 109 -27.75 -10.89 -5.17
N MET A 110 -26.93 -11.45 -4.28
CA MET A 110 -26.21 -12.70 -4.57
C MET A 110 -27.06 -13.95 -4.46
N LYS A 111 -28.19 -13.91 -3.74
CA LYS A 111 -29.01 -15.09 -3.46
C LYS A 111 -29.37 -15.95 -4.68
N GLY A 112 -29.50 -15.36 -5.86
CA GLY A 112 -29.80 -16.09 -7.09
C GLY A 112 -28.62 -16.91 -7.63
N ASP A 113 -27.40 -16.41 -7.48
CA ASP A 113 -26.18 -16.95 -8.07
C ASP A 113 -25.30 -17.71 -7.07
N THR A 114 -25.47 -17.46 -5.76
CA THR A 114 -24.67 -18.10 -4.70
C THR A 114 -24.57 -19.61 -4.86
N SER A 115 -25.69 -20.30 -5.12
CA SER A 115 -25.66 -21.77 -5.28
C SER A 115 -24.78 -22.22 -6.45
N ALA A 116 -24.83 -21.52 -7.59
CA ALA A 116 -24.01 -21.84 -8.76
C ALA A 116 -22.52 -21.57 -8.52
N ILE A 117 -22.19 -20.50 -7.80
CA ILE A 117 -20.81 -20.18 -7.41
C ILE A 117 -20.27 -21.25 -6.45
N LEU A 118 -21.05 -21.67 -5.47
CA LEU A 118 -20.66 -22.71 -4.51
C LEU A 118 -20.55 -24.09 -5.17
N ASP A 119 -21.44 -24.44 -6.11
CA ASP A 119 -21.30 -25.66 -6.92
C ASP A 119 -19.98 -25.64 -7.69
N LYS A 120 -19.64 -24.50 -8.31
CA LYS A 120 -18.36 -24.33 -9.02
C LYS A 120 -17.15 -24.46 -8.08
N ALA A 121 -17.22 -23.90 -6.87
CA ALA A 121 -16.18 -24.05 -5.83
C ALA A 121 -15.96 -25.52 -5.44
N LEU A 122 -17.04 -26.30 -5.31
CA LEU A 122 -16.95 -27.74 -5.02
C LEU A 122 -16.45 -28.54 -6.22
N GLU A 123 -16.86 -28.18 -7.44
CA GLU A 123 -16.43 -28.87 -8.67
C GLU A 123 -14.95 -28.64 -8.98
N GLN A 124 -14.41 -27.43 -8.76
CA GLN A 124 -12.99 -27.16 -8.97
C GLN A 124 -12.13 -27.94 -7.97
N ASN A 125 -12.63 -28.16 -6.75
CA ASN A 125 -11.97 -28.97 -5.72
C ASN A 125 -10.52 -28.55 -5.45
N ILE A 126 -10.30 -27.24 -5.38
CA ILE A 126 -9.03 -26.61 -5.02
C ILE A 126 -9.29 -25.85 -3.73
N TRP A 127 -8.87 -26.39 -2.59
CA TRP A 127 -9.12 -25.79 -1.28
C TRP A 127 -7.81 -25.62 -0.53
N VAL A 128 -7.52 -24.37 -0.18
CA VAL A 128 -6.31 -23.97 0.54
C VAL A 128 -6.66 -23.87 2.03
N PRO A 129 -6.00 -24.62 2.92
CA PRO A 129 -6.30 -24.56 4.35
C PRO A 129 -6.06 -23.17 4.92
N ILE A 130 -7.06 -22.65 5.62
CA ILE A 130 -6.98 -21.45 6.44
C ILE A 130 -6.28 -21.87 7.74
N GLY A 131 -4.97 -21.60 7.83
CA GLY A 131 -4.16 -21.93 9.01
C GLY A 131 -2.90 -22.79 8.78
N ASP A 132 -2.63 -23.24 7.53
CA ASP A 132 -1.31 -23.79 7.14
C ASP A 132 -0.52 -22.87 6.19
N ALA A 133 -1.07 -21.71 5.81
CA ALA A 133 -0.24 -20.54 5.56
C ALA A 133 0.30 -20.11 6.92
N ALA A 134 1.61 -20.24 7.10
CA ALA A 134 2.35 -19.96 8.32
C ALA A 134 1.66 -18.93 9.23
N ALA A 135 1.27 -19.37 10.42
CA ALA A 135 1.31 -18.51 11.58
C ALA A 135 2.70 -17.85 11.60
N SER A 136 2.82 -16.60 11.19
CA SER A 136 3.87 -15.77 11.77
C SER A 136 3.37 -15.41 13.15
N ASP A 137 3.87 -16.17 14.12
CA ASP A 137 3.67 -16.03 15.54
C ASP A 137 3.44 -14.57 15.98
N ASP A 138 2.30 -14.34 16.63
CA ASP A 138 2.17 -13.36 17.72
C ASP A 138 3.07 -13.81 18.88
N ALA A 139 4.38 -13.64 18.70
CA ALA A 139 5.35 -13.65 19.76
C ALA A 139 5.74 -12.20 20.04
N LYS A 140 5.37 -11.70 21.22
CA LYS A 140 6.11 -10.58 21.84
C LYS A 140 7.57 -11.00 22.00
N ALA A 141 8.39 -10.65 21.02
CA ALA A 141 9.82 -10.69 21.08
C ALA A 141 10.34 -9.35 20.58
N ASP A 142 10.95 -8.59 21.49
CA ASP A 142 11.99 -7.63 21.15
C ASP A 142 13.02 -8.36 20.30
N ASP A 143 12.95 -8.18 18.98
CA ASP A 143 14.07 -8.41 18.07
C ASP A 143 13.85 -7.49 16.87
N LYS A 144 14.74 -6.49 16.75
CA LYS A 144 14.84 -5.56 15.62
C LYS A 144 14.78 -6.35 14.30
N LYS A 145 13.61 -6.36 13.65
CA LYS A 145 13.46 -6.83 12.28
C LYS A 145 14.09 -5.75 11.39
N GLU A 146 15.04 -6.17 10.58
CA GLU A 146 15.70 -5.32 9.59
C GLU A 146 14.62 -4.84 8.60
N ILE A 147 14.25 -3.56 8.71
CA ILE A 147 13.27 -2.89 7.84
C ILE A 147 13.94 -2.71 6.48
N LYS A 148 13.52 -3.46 5.47
CA LYS A 148 13.92 -3.22 4.08
C LYS A 148 12.77 -2.53 3.36
N GLY A 149 12.74 -1.20 3.45
CA GLY A 149 11.87 -0.38 2.60
C GLY A 149 12.27 -0.47 1.13
N VAL A 150 11.40 0.02 0.25
CA VAL A 150 11.70 0.25 -1.16
C VAL A 150 12.22 1.66 -1.38
N THR A 151 12.88 1.92 -2.51
CA THR A 151 13.24 3.27 -2.95
C THR A 151 12.11 3.89 -3.78
N GLU A 152 12.06 5.22 -3.86
CA GLU A 152 10.96 5.96 -4.51
C GLU A 152 10.70 5.56 -5.97
N ASP A 153 11.74 5.18 -6.71
CA ASP A 153 11.66 4.73 -8.09
C ASP A 153 10.92 3.39 -8.27
N GLN A 154 10.65 2.68 -7.16
CA GLN A 154 9.90 1.44 -7.14
C GLN A 154 8.40 1.64 -6.86
N LEU A 155 7.97 2.88 -6.56
CA LEU A 155 6.57 3.21 -6.35
C LEU A 155 5.77 3.12 -7.66
N PRO A 156 4.46 2.84 -7.60
CA PRO A 156 3.64 2.63 -8.79
C PRO A 156 3.46 3.92 -9.62
N ALA A 157 3.57 5.09 -8.97
CA ALA A 157 3.50 6.40 -9.61
C ALA A 157 4.33 7.42 -8.82
N GLU A 158 4.63 8.55 -9.47
CA GLU A 158 5.20 9.71 -8.79
C GLU A 158 4.16 10.30 -7.81
N PRO A 159 4.56 10.66 -6.58
CA PRO A 159 3.63 11.21 -5.60
C PRO A 159 3.09 12.56 -6.06
N MET A 160 1.77 12.76 -5.97
CA MET A 160 1.14 14.06 -6.26
C MET A 160 1.33 15.09 -5.12
N PHE A 161 1.69 14.61 -3.94
CA PHE A 161 1.90 15.40 -2.73
C PHE A 161 3.16 14.93 -2.03
N GLU A 162 3.89 15.86 -1.41
CA GLU A 162 5.03 15.51 -0.56
C GLU A 162 4.56 14.61 0.58
N ALA A 163 5.30 13.53 0.84
CA ALA A 163 4.94 12.61 1.89
C ALA A 163 5.12 13.25 3.29
N ASN A 164 4.20 12.95 4.20
CA ASN A 164 4.12 13.60 5.49
C ASN A 164 5.19 13.05 6.45
N LYS A 165 6.23 13.86 6.68
CA LYS A 165 7.40 13.57 7.53
C LYS A 165 7.07 13.41 9.03
N ASP A 166 5.85 13.70 9.48
CA ASP A 166 5.42 13.37 10.85
C ASP A 166 5.13 11.87 11.02
N TYR A 167 5.10 11.11 9.93
CA TYR A 167 4.91 9.65 9.88
C TYR A 167 6.24 8.93 9.60
N ASP A 168 6.26 7.60 9.76
CA ASP A 168 7.50 6.83 9.74
C ASP A 168 7.84 6.27 8.34
N LYS A 169 6.81 6.11 7.50
CA LYS A 169 6.92 5.60 6.13
C LYS A 169 5.83 6.14 5.23
N TRP A 170 6.01 6.02 3.92
CA TRP A 170 5.03 6.48 2.94
C TRP A 170 5.05 5.64 1.65
N THR A 171 4.02 5.82 0.84
CA THR A 171 3.85 5.17 -0.45
C THR A 171 2.93 5.99 -1.36
N VAL A 172 2.86 5.63 -2.63
CA VAL A 172 1.86 6.11 -3.59
C VAL A 172 0.88 5.01 -3.94
N VAL A 173 -0.39 5.34 -4.07
CA VAL A 173 -1.46 4.43 -4.50
C VAL A 173 -2.18 5.04 -5.69
N GLU A 174 -2.18 4.35 -6.82
CA GLU A 174 -3.11 4.64 -7.91
C GLU A 174 -4.46 3.97 -7.59
N TYR A 175 -5.55 4.72 -7.55
CA TYR A 175 -6.87 4.21 -7.20
C TYR A 175 -7.94 4.76 -8.12
N THR A 176 -8.91 3.94 -8.52
CA THR A 176 -10.04 4.37 -9.34
C THR A 176 -11.29 4.38 -8.48
N ILE A 177 -11.94 5.54 -8.33
CA ILE A 177 -13.27 5.61 -7.72
C ILE A 177 -14.27 5.04 -8.74
N GLU A 178 -14.74 3.82 -8.50
CA GLU A 178 -15.56 3.08 -9.44
C GLU A 178 -16.89 3.78 -9.77
N ASP A 179 -17.51 4.43 -8.79
CA ASP A 179 -18.80 5.12 -8.92
C ASP A 179 -18.83 6.19 -10.01
N ILE A 180 -17.70 6.84 -10.21
CA ILE A 180 -17.54 7.97 -11.13
C ILE A 180 -16.47 7.73 -12.18
N GLN A 181 -15.81 6.56 -12.13
CA GLN A 181 -14.73 6.14 -13.02
C GLN A 181 -13.63 7.21 -13.08
N ALA A 182 -13.21 7.69 -11.90
CA ALA A 182 -12.19 8.72 -11.77
C ALA A 182 -10.94 8.13 -11.12
N ASP A 183 -9.81 8.30 -11.80
CA ASP A 183 -8.51 7.88 -11.30
C ASP A 183 -7.92 8.94 -10.37
N LEU A 184 -7.33 8.47 -9.29
CA LEU A 184 -6.65 9.21 -8.25
C LEU A 184 -5.23 8.65 -8.11
N VAL A 185 -4.28 9.53 -7.86
CA VAL A 185 -2.97 9.15 -7.35
C VAL A 185 -2.86 9.74 -5.93
N CYS A 186 -2.79 8.85 -4.95
CA CYS A 186 -2.81 9.21 -3.54
C CYS A 186 -1.42 9.01 -2.93
N THR A 187 -0.86 10.05 -2.31
CA THR A 187 0.29 9.90 -1.41
C THR A 187 -0.23 9.49 -0.04
N VAL A 188 0.23 8.35 0.48
CA VAL A 188 -0.16 7.80 1.78
C VAL A 188 1.06 7.74 2.68
N SER A 189 1.00 8.39 3.85
CA SER A 189 2.00 8.32 4.90
C SER A 189 1.44 7.58 6.11
N ALA A 190 2.24 6.76 6.76
CA ALA A 190 1.80 5.85 7.81
C ALA A 190 2.80 5.74 8.96
N LYS A 191 2.31 5.44 10.16
CA LYS A 191 3.17 5.05 11.27
C LYS A 191 3.80 3.68 10.99
N GLU A 192 4.93 3.40 11.63
CA GLU A 192 5.71 2.17 11.41
C GLU A 192 4.83 0.93 11.55
N ASP A 193 3.95 0.95 12.56
CA ASP A 193 3.00 -0.10 12.93
C ASP A 193 1.63 -0.01 12.23
N ASN A 194 1.46 0.88 11.25
CA ASN A 194 0.20 1.11 10.53
C ASN A 194 -0.96 1.55 11.45
N SER A 195 -0.70 2.08 12.65
CA SER A 195 -1.78 2.51 13.56
C SER A 195 -2.44 3.82 13.15
N GLU A 196 -1.75 4.64 12.35
CA GLU A 196 -2.24 5.93 11.88
C GLU A 196 -1.74 6.21 10.46
N PHE A 197 -2.61 6.80 9.65
CA PHE A 197 -2.42 7.12 8.25
C PHE A 197 -2.80 8.56 7.94
N TYR A 198 -2.08 9.13 7.00
CA TYR A 198 -2.32 10.43 6.38
C TYR A 198 -2.35 10.24 4.87
N LEU A 199 -3.47 10.57 4.24
CA LEU A 199 -3.66 10.42 2.80
C LEU A 199 -3.93 11.79 2.19
N GLU A 200 -3.22 12.10 1.11
CA GLU A 200 -3.47 13.27 0.26
C GLU A 200 -3.58 12.87 -1.21
N CYS A 201 -4.51 13.50 -1.92
CA CYS A 201 -4.65 13.35 -3.37
C CYS A 201 -5.34 14.57 -3.98
N ASN A 202 -5.19 14.78 -5.28
CA ASN A 202 -5.92 15.81 -5.99
C ASN A 202 -7.11 15.16 -6.69
N PHE A 203 -8.29 15.74 -6.50
CA PHE A 203 -9.52 15.24 -7.11
C PHE A 203 -10.33 16.40 -7.69
N TYR A 204 -10.51 16.38 -9.01
CA TYR A 204 -11.14 17.45 -9.79
C TYR A 204 -10.57 18.86 -9.52
N GLY A 205 -9.28 18.97 -9.22
CA GLY A 205 -8.60 20.24 -8.97
C GLY A 205 -8.68 20.74 -7.53
N ASP A 206 -9.32 20.00 -6.63
CA ASP A 206 -9.31 20.27 -5.19
C ASP A 206 -8.45 19.23 -4.46
N ASP A 207 -7.56 19.70 -3.58
CA ASP A 207 -6.74 18.83 -2.74
C ASP A 207 -7.59 18.20 -1.64
N GLN A 208 -7.67 16.88 -1.69
CA GLN A 208 -8.30 16.04 -0.68
C GLN A 208 -7.28 15.61 0.36
N MET A 209 -7.72 15.47 1.60
CA MET A 209 -6.88 14.99 2.69
C MET A 209 -7.71 14.22 3.71
N THR A 210 -7.17 13.12 4.22
CA THR A 210 -7.71 12.44 5.39
C THR A 210 -6.64 12.10 6.43
N LYS A 211 -7.07 12.08 7.70
CA LYS A 211 -6.34 11.44 8.80
C LYS A 211 -7.16 10.27 9.32
N THR A 212 -6.53 9.11 9.39
CA THR A 212 -7.23 7.86 9.68
C THR A 212 -6.43 7.06 10.69
N THR A 213 -7.10 6.53 11.71
CA THR A 213 -6.50 5.56 12.64
C THR A 213 -6.96 4.16 12.29
N TYR A 214 -6.12 3.17 12.56
CA TYR A 214 -6.40 1.76 12.33
C TYR A 214 -6.08 0.96 13.59
N ASP A 215 -7.06 0.21 14.09
CA ASP A 215 -6.91 -0.57 15.32
C ASP A 215 -6.53 -2.04 15.08
N GLY A 216 -6.18 -2.39 13.83
CA GLY A 216 -5.95 -3.76 13.38
C GLY A 216 -7.21 -4.48 12.90
N LYS A 217 -8.37 -3.81 12.88
CA LYS A 217 -9.64 -4.36 12.37
C LYS A 217 -10.44 -3.36 11.57
N GLU A 218 -10.56 -2.13 12.05
CA GLU A 218 -11.38 -1.10 11.42
C GLU A 218 -10.61 0.23 11.30
N TYR A 219 -10.84 0.93 10.18
CA TYR A 219 -10.37 2.28 9.99
C TYR A 219 -11.35 3.30 10.57
N THR A 220 -10.83 4.27 11.31
CA THR A 220 -11.59 5.44 11.74
C THR A 220 -11.02 6.69 11.09
N VAL A 221 -11.74 7.23 10.11
CA VAL A 221 -11.43 8.52 9.47
C VAL A 221 -11.82 9.65 10.44
N GLU A 222 -10.81 10.22 11.09
CA GLU A 222 -10.92 11.28 12.11
C GLU A 222 -11.05 12.66 11.46
N GLU A 223 -10.29 12.90 10.39
CA GLU A 223 -10.34 14.13 9.60
C GLU A 223 -10.56 13.77 8.13
N ASP A 224 -11.49 14.48 7.49
CA ASP A 224 -11.70 14.49 6.05
C ASP A 224 -11.90 15.95 5.65
N LYS A 225 -10.93 16.51 4.93
CA LYS A 225 -10.85 17.95 4.62
C LYS A 225 -12.08 18.44 3.86
N THR A 226 -12.60 17.65 2.93
CA THR A 226 -13.70 18.03 2.05
C THR A 226 -14.99 17.29 2.39
N GLY A 227 -14.89 16.19 3.15
CA GLY A 227 -15.98 15.27 3.43
C GLY A 227 -16.25 14.27 2.30
N PHE A 228 -15.40 14.24 1.27
CA PHE A 228 -15.56 13.40 0.09
C PHE A 228 -14.86 12.05 0.22
N MET A 229 -13.68 12.02 0.84
CA MET A 229 -12.80 10.84 0.81
C MET A 229 -13.12 9.78 1.86
N LYS A 230 -13.98 10.09 2.85
CA LYS A 230 -14.27 9.18 3.97
C LYS A 230 -14.73 7.77 3.55
N GLY A 231 -15.43 7.66 2.42
CA GLY A 231 -15.90 6.37 1.89
C GLY A 231 -14.78 5.52 1.28
N ASP A 232 -13.94 6.15 0.45
CA ASP A 232 -12.89 5.48 -0.32
C ASP A 232 -11.57 5.32 0.45
N THR A 233 -11.34 6.13 1.49
CA THR A 233 -10.07 6.12 2.25
C THR A 233 -9.69 4.73 2.77
N PRO A 234 -10.58 3.97 3.42
CA PRO A 234 -10.25 2.60 3.86
C PRO A 234 -9.70 1.72 2.73
N ALA A 235 -10.35 1.69 1.57
CA ALA A 235 -9.92 0.88 0.43
C ALA A 235 -8.57 1.34 -0.14
N ILE A 236 -8.31 2.65 -0.17
CA ILE A 236 -7.01 3.19 -0.59
C ILE A 236 -5.91 2.78 0.40
N LEU A 237 -6.19 2.80 1.70
CA LEU A 237 -5.23 2.40 2.74
C LEU A 237 -4.98 0.89 2.73
N ASP A 238 -6.00 0.06 2.53
CA ASP A 238 -5.84 -1.38 2.35
C ASP A 238 -4.93 -1.67 1.16
N LYS A 239 -5.16 -1.02 0.02
CA LYS A 239 -4.28 -1.13 -1.15
C LYS A 239 -2.84 -0.68 -0.85
N ALA A 240 -2.65 0.36 -0.04
CA ALA A 240 -1.33 0.82 0.40
C ALA A 240 -0.60 -0.22 1.25
N ILE A 241 -1.32 -0.94 2.13
CA ILE A 241 -0.78 -2.02 2.94
C ILE A 241 -0.48 -3.25 2.09
N GLU A 242 -1.42 -3.66 1.24
CA GLU A 242 -1.32 -4.85 0.38
C GLU A 242 -0.19 -4.77 -0.63
N GLN A 243 0.03 -3.61 -1.24
CA GLN A 243 1.13 -3.44 -2.20
C GLN A 243 2.51 -3.57 -1.52
N ASP A 244 2.59 -3.31 -0.20
CA ASP A 244 3.80 -3.43 0.62
C ASP A 244 5.03 -2.69 0.04
N LEU A 245 4.79 -1.56 -0.63
CA LEU A 245 5.81 -0.70 -1.23
C LEU A 245 6.03 0.53 -0.36
N TRP A 246 6.66 0.35 0.79
CA TRP A 246 6.88 1.46 1.74
C TRP A 246 8.28 2.05 1.62
N VAL A 247 8.34 3.35 1.34
CA VAL A 247 9.53 4.18 1.49
C VAL A 247 9.57 4.64 2.94
N TYR A 248 10.64 4.31 3.67
CA TYR A 248 10.79 4.73 5.05
C TYR A 248 11.53 6.06 5.10
N PHE A 249 11.07 6.96 5.97
CA PHE A 249 11.80 8.18 6.30
C PHE A 249 12.96 7.84 7.25
N ASP A 250 13.89 7.01 6.77
CA ASP A 250 15.13 6.63 7.43
C ASP A 250 15.02 6.38 8.95
N ASN A 251 14.35 5.29 9.35
CA ASN A 251 14.24 4.87 10.75
C ASN A 251 15.55 4.26 11.27
N GLY A 252 16.61 5.07 11.36
CA GLY A 252 17.77 4.83 12.24
C GLY A 252 18.42 3.44 12.14
N ALA A 253 18.53 2.88 10.94
CA ALA A 253 19.45 1.77 10.73
C ALA A 253 20.87 2.34 10.87
N ASP A 254 21.63 1.80 11.83
CA ASP A 254 23.09 1.83 11.77
C ASP A 254 23.48 1.21 10.42
N ASP A 255 23.69 2.06 9.41
CA ASP A 255 24.48 1.69 8.24
C ASP A 255 25.95 1.75 8.68
N ALA A 256 26.35 0.71 9.41
CA ALA A 256 27.74 0.31 9.41
C ALA A 256 28.08 -0.12 7.97
N ASP A 257 28.73 0.81 7.27
CA ASP A 257 29.20 0.78 5.87
C ASP A 257 28.17 1.14 4.77
N ALA A 258 27.34 2.16 4.99
CA ALA A 258 27.40 3.26 4.02
C ALA A 258 28.57 4.11 4.47
N ALA A 259 29.59 4.22 3.64
CA ALA A 259 30.62 5.21 3.86
C ALA A 259 29.89 6.50 4.21
N ASP A 260 30.21 7.05 5.38
CA ASP A 260 30.49 8.47 5.46
C ASP A 260 31.18 8.77 4.12
N ALA A 261 30.43 9.32 3.16
CA ALA A 261 30.94 10.53 2.59
C ALA A 261 30.93 11.47 3.82
N GLU A 262 31.86 11.31 4.79
CA GLU A 262 33.19 11.91 4.74
C GLU A 262 33.02 12.88 3.63
N ALA A 263 32.52 14.06 3.99
CA ALA A 263 32.71 15.26 3.21
C ALA A 263 34.06 15.04 2.57
N THR A 264 34.04 14.60 1.31
CA THR A 264 35.28 14.22 0.69
C THR A 264 35.92 15.58 0.65
N ASP A 265 36.93 15.76 1.47
CA ASP A 265 37.85 16.87 1.40
C ASP A 265 38.58 16.68 0.07
N GLY A 266 37.83 16.89 -1.00
CA GLY A 266 37.85 16.08 -2.21
C GLY A 266 37.10 16.82 -3.28
N ALA A 267 37.72 17.95 -3.64
CA ALA A 267 37.32 18.93 -4.63
C ALA A 267 36.01 19.66 -4.32
N ALA A 268 36.14 20.93 -3.95
CA ALA A 268 35.02 21.88 -4.02
C ALA A 268 34.36 21.79 -5.40
N ALA A 269 33.03 21.69 -5.43
CA ALA A 269 32.30 21.69 -6.69
C ALA A 269 32.65 22.95 -7.49
N THR A 270 32.78 22.78 -8.79
CA THR A 270 33.10 23.85 -9.72
C THR A 270 31.89 24.15 -10.59
N ALA A 271 31.91 25.29 -11.27
CA ALA A 271 30.83 25.66 -12.19
C ALA A 271 30.59 24.61 -13.31
N ALA A 272 31.56 23.72 -13.59
CA ALA A 272 31.42 22.65 -14.56
C ALA A 272 30.59 21.45 -14.04
N ASP A 273 30.38 21.37 -12.73
CA ASP A 273 29.64 20.29 -12.07
C ASP A 273 28.14 20.64 -11.93
N LEU A 274 27.74 21.88 -12.23
CA LEU A 274 26.36 22.33 -12.19
C LEU A 274 25.51 21.69 -13.30
N PRO A 275 24.22 21.40 -13.04
CA PRO A 275 23.35 20.74 -14.01
C PRO A 275 23.07 21.62 -15.24
N ALA A 276 23.10 22.94 -15.07
CA ALA A 276 22.93 23.91 -16.13
C ALA A 276 23.81 25.15 -15.91
N GLU A 277 23.97 25.96 -16.96
CA GLU A 277 24.60 27.27 -16.85
C GLU A 277 23.69 28.23 -16.08
N ALA A 278 24.25 28.93 -15.08
CA ALA A 278 23.54 29.93 -14.32
C ALA A 278 23.02 31.05 -15.23
N GLN A 279 21.72 31.33 -15.19
CA GLN A 279 21.12 32.43 -15.97
C GLN A 279 21.43 33.80 -15.36
N PHE A 280 21.63 33.83 -14.05
CA PHE A 280 21.99 35.04 -13.28
C PHE A 280 23.33 34.84 -12.59
N GLU A 281 24.08 35.94 -12.42
CA GLU A 281 25.29 35.92 -11.60
C GLU A 281 24.92 35.58 -10.15
N PRO A 282 25.67 34.67 -9.47
CA PRO A 282 25.44 34.36 -8.07
C PRO A 282 25.51 35.60 -7.17
N ASN A 283 24.66 35.64 -6.15
CA ASN A 283 24.59 36.80 -5.27
C ASN A 283 25.80 36.83 -4.32
N LYS A 284 26.65 37.84 -4.47
CA LYS A 284 27.92 38.00 -3.72
C LYS A 284 27.77 38.26 -2.23
N ASP A 285 26.56 38.57 -1.77
CA ASP A 285 26.27 38.68 -0.34
C ASP A 285 26.24 37.31 0.35
N TYR A 286 26.11 36.23 -0.42
CA TYR A 286 26.09 34.84 0.03
C TYR A 286 27.46 34.16 -0.15
N ASP A 287 27.58 32.90 0.28
CA ASP A 287 28.84 32.17 0.33
C ASP A 287 28.98 31.15 -0.80
N GLU A 288 27.88 30.51 -1.19
CA GLU A 288 27.84 29.40 -2.14
C GLU A 288 26.64 29.53 -3.08
N TYR A 289 26.71 28.91 -4.25
CA TYR A 289 25.61 28.89 -5.19
C TYR A 289 25.48 27.57 -5.93
N THR A 290 24.30 27.37 -6.46
CA THR A 290 23.97 26.27 -7.35
C THR A 290 22.98 26.70 -8.42
N VAL A 291 22.68 25.80 -9.35
CA VAL A 291 21.71 25.99 -10.42
C VAL A 291 20.72 24.85 -10.35
N VAL A 292 19.43 25.16 -10.42
CA VAL A 292 18.34 24.18 -10.37
C VAL A 292 17.53 24.32 -11.66
N GLU A 293 17.37 23.22 -12.39
CA GLU A 293 16.35 23.11 -13.42
C GLU A 293 15.06 22.61 -12.78
N TYR A 294 13.97 23.37 -12.91
CA TYR A 294 12.68 23.07 -12.29
C TYR A 294 11.56 23.26 -13.31
N THR A 295 10.45 22.53 -13.14
CA THR A 295 9.26 22.64 -13.99
C THR A 295 8.10 23.04 -13.10
N ILE A 296 7.45 24.17 -13.40
CA ILE A 296 6.20 24.54 -12.73
C ILE A 296 5.10 23.65 -13.32
N GLU A 297 4.61 22.69 -12.54
CA GLU A 297 3.67 21.67 -13.00
C GLU A 297 2.33 22.24 -13.47
N ASP A 298 1.80 23.23 -12.75
CA ASP A 298 0.51 23.87 -13.03
C ASP A 298 0.40 24.43 -14.46
N ILE A 299 1.53 24.89 -15.00
CA ILE A 299 1.59 25.54 -16.32
C ILE A 299 2.62 24.89 -17.24
N GLN A 300 3.18 23.76 -16.83
CA GLN A 300 4.16 22.96 -17.56
C GLN A 300 5.29 23.82 -18.14
N ALA A 301 5.87 24.68 -17.28
CA ALA A 301 6.85 25.68 -17.69
C ALA A 301 8.19 25.44 -16.99
N ASP A 302 9.23 25.22 -17.79
CA ASP A 302 10.58 24.99 -17.29
C ASP A 302 11.28 26.32 -16.94
N LEU A 303 11.99 26.33 -15.81
CA LEU A 303 12.86 27.41 -15.39
C LEU A 303 14.21 26.88 -14.93
N VAL A 304 15.21 27.73 -15.11
CA VAL A 304 16.57 27.51 -14.60
C VAL A 304 16.83 28.59 -13.56
N CYS A 305 16.95 28.17 -12.31
CA CYS A 305 17.10 29.03 -11.15
C CYS A 305 18.55 29.04 -10.66
N THR A 306 19.16 30.21 -10.56
CA THR A 306 20.39 30.39 -9.79
C THR A 306 20.00 30.56 -8.32
N VAL A 307 20.48 29.67 -7.45
CA VAL A 307 20.23 29.70 -6.00
C VAL A 307 21.54 30.00 -5.29
N SER A 308 21.58 31.06 -4.48
CA SER A 308 22.72 31.41 -3.63
C SER A 308 22.37 31.21 -2.17
N THR A 309 23.32 30.75 -1.34
CA THR A 309 23.09 30.46 0.08
C THR A 309 24.30 30.78 0.95
N ASN A 310 24.06 30.96 2.25
CA ASN A 310 25.11 31.09 3.26
C ASN A 310 25.70 29.71 3.58
N LYS A 311 26.87 29.65 4.22
CA LYS A 311 27.52 28.35 4.52
C LYS A 311 26.69 27.35 5.33
N ASP A 312 25.74 27.87 6.11
CA ASP A 312 24.92 27.07 7.01
C ASP A 312 23.59 26.62 6.36
N HIS A 313 23.35 26.99 5.10
CA HIS A 313 22.13 26.68 4.34
C HIS A 313 20.84 27.11 5.07
N THR A 314 20.88 28.26 5.74
CA THR A 314 19.74 28.83 6.49
C THR A 314 19.12 30.06 5.81
N GLU A 315 19.82 30.64 4.83
CA GLU A 315 19.34 31.79 4.06
C GLU A 315 19.59 31.54 2.57
N PHE A 316 18.58 31.78 1.75
CA PHE A 316 18.60 31.52 0.32
C PHE A 316 18.15 32.73 -0.49
N TYR A 317 18.81 32.90 -1.63
CA TYR A 317 18.49 33.89 -2.65
C TYR A 317 18.32 33.18 -3.99
N LEU A 318 17.11 33.19 -4.52
CA LEU A 318 16.78 32.53 -5.79
C LEU A 318 16.52 33.60 -6.84
N GLU A 319 17.13 33.45 -8.02
CA GLU A 319 16.80 34.23 -9.21
C GLU A 319 16.60 33.33 -10.43
N CYS A 320 15.58 33.63 -11.24
CA CYS A 320 15.36 32.99 -12.52
C CYS A 320 14.66 33.94 -13.49
N ASN A 321 14.72 33.63 -14.79
CA ASN A 321 13.92 34.33 -15.79
C ASN A 321 12.68 33.50 -16.08
N PHE A 322 11.51 34.13 -15.98
CA PHE A 322 10.25 33.47 -16.29
C PHE A 322 9.41 34.33 -17.23
N TYR A 323 9.13 33.81 -18.42
CA TYR A 323 8.44 34.53 -19.51
C TYR A 323 9.02 35.92 -19.85
N GLY A 324 10.33 36.09 -19.68
CA GLY A 324 11.02 37.35 -19.96
C GLY A 324 11.08 38.33 -18.79
N ASP A 325 10.43 38.00 -17.66
CA ASP A 325 10.52 38.77 -16.41
C ASP A 325 11.45 38.09 -15.41
N ASP A 326 12.36 38.86 -14.83
CA ASP A 326 13.28 38.38 -13.80
C ASP A 326 12.53 38.19 -12.48
N GLN A 327 12.43 36.94 -12.06
CA GLN A 327 11.88 36.52 -10.77
C GLN A 327 12.98 36.50 -9.71
N MET A 328 12.61 36.79 -8.47
CA MET A 328 13.54 36.74 -7.35
C MET A 328 12.81 36.44 -6.05
N THR A 329 13.38 35.59 -5.22
CA THR A 329 12.95 35.39 -3.83
C THR A 329 14.09 35.42 -2.82
N LYS A 330 13.77 35.88 -1.61
CA LYS A 330 14.60 35.71 -0.41
C LYS A 330 13.87 34.84 0.58
N THR A 331 14.56 33.81 1.05
CA THR A 331 13.95 32.76 1.86
C THR A 331 14.86 32.40 3.01
N THR A 332 14.29 32.23 4.20
CA THR A 332 14.99 31.69 5.36
C THR A 332 14.54 30.26 5.61
N TYR A 333 15.43 29.42 6.13
CA TYR A 333 15.17 28.03 6.49
C TYR A 333 15.59 27.81 7.94
N ASP A 334 14.67 27.33 8.77
CA ASP A 334 14.91 27.10 10.20
C ASP A 334 15.34 25.67 10.53
N GLY A 335 15.59 24.84 9.50
CA GLY A 335 15.84 23.41 9.62
C GLY A 335 14.58 22.54 9.51
N LYS A 336 13.40 23.15 9.34
CA LYS A 336 12.13 22.46 9.14
C LYS A 336 11.29 23.08 8.04
N GLU A 337 11.11 24.40 8.06
CA GLU A 337 10.23 25.11 7.13
C GLU A 337 10.95 26.29 6.46
N TYR A 338 10.55 26.56 5.21
CA TYR A 338 10.98 27.75 4.48
C TYR A 338 10.03 28.91 4.72
N THR A 339 10.59 30.08 5.03
CA THR A 339 9.85 31.34 5.06
C THR A 339 10.32 32.25 3.92
N VAL A 340 9.48 32.37 2.88
CA VAL A 340 9.72 33.33 1.78
C VAL A 340 9.42 34.75 2.27
N GLU A 341 10.48 35.51 2.56
CA GLU A 341 10.40 36.86 3.10
C GLU A 341 10.17 37.91 2.00
N GLU A 342 10.80 37.72 0.85
CA GLU A 342 10.62 38.57 -0.32
C GLU A 342 10.29 37.71 -1.54
N ASP A 343 9.28 38.12 -2.29
CA ASP A 343 9.00 37.64 -3.64
C ASP A 343 8.75 38.86 -4.51
N LYS A 344 9.65 39.11 -5.47
CA LYS A 344 9.70 40.32 -6.28
C LYS A 344 8.43 40.54 -7.09
N THR A 345 7.87 39.47 -7.64
CA THR A 345 6.71 39.52 -8.55
C THR A 345 5.45 39.00 -7.87
N GLY A 346 5.60 38.27 -6.77
CA GLY A 346 4.52 37.54 -6.09
C GLY A 346 4.18 36.21 -6.76
N PHE A 347 4.98 35.78 -7.74
CA PHE A 347 4.73 34.58 -8.54
C PHE A 347 5.45 33.35 -7.98
N MET A 348 6.65 33.51 -7.44
CA MET A 348 7.53 32.39 -7.09
C MET A 348 7.32 31.85 -5.68
N LYS A 349 6.51 32.51 -4.84
CA LYS A 349 6.35 32.15 -3.43
C LYS A 349 5.88 30.70 -3.23
N GLY A 350 5.02 30.18 -4.10
CA GLY A 350 4.52 28.81 -4.02
C GLY A 350 5.60 27.77 -4.35
N ASP A 351 6.36 28.00 -5.43
CA ASP A 351 7.35 27.07 -5.95
C ASP A 351 8.73 27.18 -5.29
N THR A 352 9.04 28.30 -4.64
CA THR A 352 10.38 28.53 -4.06
C THR A 352 10.82 27.42 -3.10
N PRO A 353 10.01 26.96 -2.12
CA PRO A 353 10.40 25.86 -1.23
C PRO A 353 10.86 24.61 -1.99
N ALA A 354 10.08 24.14 -2.97
CA ALA A 354 10.41 22.96 -3.77
C ALA A 354 11.71 23.14 -4.58
N ILE A 355 11.94 24.33 -5.13
CA ILE A 355 13.20 24.64 -5.82
C ILE A 355 14.40 24.59 -4.86
N LEU A 356 14.23 25.06 -3.62
CA LEU A 356 15.29 25.06 -2.61
C LEU A 356 15.57 23.65 -2.08
N ASP A 357 14.54 22.82 -1.87
CA ASP A 357 14.73 21.42 -1.50
C ASP A 357 15.52 20.67 -2.56
N LYS A 358 15.17 20.85 -3.84
CA LYS A 358 15.95 20.31 -4.96
C LYS A 358 17.39 20.82 -4.98
N ALA A 359 17.63 22.08 -4.59
CA ALA A 359 18.98 22.66 -4.48
C ALA A 359 19.81 22.01 -3.37
N ILE A 360 19.18 21.65 -2.25
CA ILE A 360 19.84 20.97 -1.13
C ILE A 360 20.10 19.50 -1.47
N GLU A 361 19.10 18.80 -2.04
CA GLU A 361 19.18 17.40 -2.42
C GLU A 361 20.25 17.15 -3.49
N GLN A 362 20.33 18.00 -4.52
CA GLN A 362 21.36 17.87 -5.55
C GLN A 362 22.77 18.04 -4.97
N ASN A 363 22.91 18.75 -3.84
CA ASN A 363 24.15 18.91 -3.07
C ASN A 363 25.40 19.29 -3.90
N ILE A 364 25.20 20.12 -4.94
CA ILE A 364 26.28 20.66 -5.78
C ILE A 364 26.39 22.15 -5.46
N TRP A 365 27.32 22.54 -4.59
CA TRP A 365 27.50 23.92 -4.15
C TRP A 365 28.86 24.47 -4.55
N VAL A 366 28.84 25.50 -5.40
CA VAL A 366 30.04 26.20 -5.88
C VAL A 366 30.28 27.42 -5.01
N THR A 367 31.49 27.58 -4.49
CA THR A 367 31.85 28.76 -3.69
C THR A 367 31.78 30.04 -4.52
N ILE A 368 31.13 31.08 -3.99
CA ILE A 368 31.06 32.40 -4.61
C ILE A 368 32.36 33.17 -4.32
N GLU A 369 33.05 33.63 -5.37
CA GLU A 369 34.17 34.57 -5.21
C GLU A 369 33.67 35.97 -4.83
N LYS A 370 34.12 36.48 -3.68
CA LYS A 370 33.73 37.79 -3.13
C LYS A 370 34.49 38.97 -3.74
#